data_AF-A0A2A4N0J6-F1
#
_entry.id   AF-A0A2A4N0J6-F1
#
_cell.length_a   1.000
_cell.length_b   1.000
_cell.length_c   1.000
_cell.angle_alpha   90.00
_cell.angle_beta   90.00
_cell.angle_gamma   90.00
#
_symmetry.space_group_name_H-M   'P 1'
#
loop_
_entity.id
_entity.type
_entity.pdbx_description
1 polymer ?
#
loop_
_entity_poly.entity_id
_entity_poly.type
_entity_poly.pdbx_seq_one_letter_code
_entity_poly.pdbx_strand_id
1 'polypeptide(L)'
;MAADKITTLSEFLHQSGAKYRVFDIGRRVVKLSPDDFVSFEWAKKPYPYPFQQSALFGVIFWNQKLPESHYVWFLKFPLDEQGLLIQAARDEFLVMLLDRVGECMLAAADGKNIEGALKDSPYTFNPREDKMAAFNAQATKSLAASPSHYYEKAFNYFTGRTDITQWQNLGMQGVADVAMRLDDH
;
A
#
# COMPACT_ATOMS: atom_id res chain seq x y z
N MET A 1 8.24 22.39 25.80
CA MET A 1 8.35 21.05 25.18
C MET A 1 8.04 21.23 23.71
N ALA A 2 9.01 20.98 22.83
CA ALA A 2 8.81 21.17 21.39
C ALA A 2 7.75 20.18 20.92
N ALA A 3 6.62 20.68 20.40
CA ALA A 3 5.69 19.83 19.66
C ALA A 3 6.47 19.31 18.45
N ASP A 4 6.76 18.01 18.44
CA ASP A 4 7.56 17.38 17.41
C ASP A 4 6.80 17.53 16.08
N LYS A 5 7.35 18.35 15.18
CA LYS A 5 6.69 18.67 13.91
C LYS A 5 6.76 17.41 13.06
N ILE A 6 5.63 16.76 12.80
CA ILE A 6 5.56 15.59 11.91
C ILE A 6 6.07 16.02 10.52
N THR A 7 7.16 15.44 10.06
CA THR A 7 7.81 15.80 8.78
C THR A 7 7.79 14.69 7.74
N THR A 8 7.42 13.47 8.13
CA THR A 8 7.34 12.30 7.25
C THR A 8 6.06 11.49 7.47
N LEU A 9 5.67 10.72 6.46
CA LEU A 9 4.55 9.78 6.52
C LEU A 9 4.82 8.65 7.51
N SER A 10 6.07 8.16 7.58
CA SER A 10 6.47 7.17 8.58
C SER A 10 6.32 7.69 10.02
N GLU A 11 6.70 8.94 10.29
CA GLU A 11 6.46 9.60 11.58
C GLU A 11 4.97 9.75 11.88
N PHE A 12 4.17 10.21 10.90
CA PHE A 12 2.72 10.33 11.04
C PHE A 12 2.08 8.99 11.45
N LEU A 13 2.39 7.92 10.70
CA LEU A 13 1.86 6.59 10.97
C LEU A 13 2.33 6.07 12.32
N HIS A 14 3.58 6.31 12.69
CA HIS A 14 4.13 5.91 13.99
C HIS A 14 3.43 6.64 15.15
N GLN A 15 3.25 7.95 15.07
CA GLN A 15 2.58 8.74 16.11
C GLN A 15 1.10 8.39 16.25
N SER A 16 0.43 8.00 15.16
CA SER A 16 -0.95 7.50 15.21
C SER A 16 -1.11 6.16 15.97
N GLY A 17 -0.01 5.47 16.27
CA GLY A 17 -0.01 4.14 16.87
C GLY A 17 -0.39 3.02 15.90
N ALA A 18 -0.51 3.32 14.60
CA ALA A 18 -0.78 2.33 13.58
C ALA A 18 0.48 1.51 13.26
N LYS A 19 0.30 0.20 13.09
CA LYS A 19 1.31 -0.61 12.39
C LYS A 19 1.10 -0.43 10.90
N TYR A 20 2.20 -0.41 10.14
CA TYR A 20 2.12 -0.27 8.70
C TYR A 20 3.16 -1.11 7.96
N ARG A 21 2.90 -1.32 6.67
CA ARG A 21 3.78 -1.95 5.70
C ARG A 21 3.68 -1.23 4.38
N VAL A 22 4.81 -1.09 3.70
CA VAL A 22 4.89 -0.39 2.42
C VAL A 22 5.30 -1.36 1.33
N PHE A 23 4.68 -1.22 0.16
CA PHE A 23 4.96 -2.02 -1.02
C PHE A 23 5.14 -1.09 -2.21
N ASP A 24 6.20 -1.28 -3.00
CA ASP A 24 6.23 -0.72 -4.35
C ASP A 24 5.10 -1.32 -5.17
N ILE A 25 4.48 -0.52 -6.03
CA ILE A 25 3.43 -0.96 -6.95
C ILE A 25 3.66 -0.39 -8.37
N GLY A 26 4.83 0.20 -8.62
CA GLY A 26 5.22 0.68 -9.94
C GLY A 26 5.46 -0.48 -10.91
N ARG A 27 6.71 -0.94 -11.02
CA ARG A 27 7.07 -2.00 -11.97
C ARG A 27 6.62 -3.38 -11.50
N ARG A 28 6.73 -3.66 -10.21
CA ARG A 28 6.34 -4.94 -9.59
C ARG A 28 5.81 -4.69 -8.19
N VAL A 29 4.95 -5.57 -7.70
CA VAL A 29 4.52 -5.49 -6.30
C VAL A 29 5.60 -6.12 -5.43
N VAL A 30 6.31 -5.31 -4.65
CA VAL A 30 7.38 -5.79 -3.76
C VAL A 30 7.38 -5.02 -2.45
N LYS A 31 7.59 -5.74 -1.34
CA LYS A 31 7.67 -5.13 -0.01
C LYS A 31 8.91 -4.23 0.07
N LEU A 32 8.73 -3.01 0.57
CA LEU A 32 9.85 -2.13 0.93
C LEU A 32 10.25 -2.39 2.38
N SER A 33 11.56 -2.37 2.65
CA SER A 33 12.04 -2.40 4.02
C SER A 33 11.72 -1.06 4.72
N PRO A 34 11.51 -1.05 6.05
CA PRO A 34 11.33 0.20 6.79
C PRO A 34 12.50 1.17 6.58
N ASP A 35 13.74 0.66 6.56
CA ASP A 35 14.94 1.48 6.38
C ASP A 35 15.00 2.12 4.99
N ASP A 36 14.63 1.39 3.94
CA ASP A 36 14.56 1.93 2.58
C ASP A 36 13.49 3.01 2.48
N PHE A 37 12.30 2.76 3.07
CA PHE A 37 11.19 3.72 3.05
C PHE A 37 11.55 5.00 3.80
N VAL A 38 12.10 4.91 5.02
CA VAL A 38 12.54 6.07 5.79
C VAL A 38 13.67 6.80 5.06
N SER A 39 14.67 6.08 4.51
CA SER A 39 15.76 6.71 3.77
C SER A 39 15.27 7.45 2.52
N PHE A 40 14.26 6.91 1.83
CA PHE A 40 13.57 7.54 0.73
C PHE A 40 12.84 8.81 1.16
N GLU A 41 12.06 8.76 2.25
CA GLU A 41 11.31 9.91 2.75
C GLU A 41 12.21 11.07 3.15
N TRP A 42 13.41 10.79 3.68
CA TRP A 42 14.42 11.80 4.01
C TRP A 42 15.25 12.27 2.81
N ALA A 43 14.95 11.79 1.60
CA ALA A 43 15.76 12.01 0.39
C ALA A 43 17.25 11.68 0.58
N LYS A 44 17.57 10.69 1.43
CA LYS A 44 18.94 10.20 1.66
C LYS A 44 19.35 9.13 0.66
N LYS A 45 18.37 8.42 0.11
CA LYS A 45 18.55 7.40 -0.92
C LYS A 45 17.52 7.58 -2.03
N PRO A 46 17.88 7.29 -3.29
CA PRO A 46 16.92 7.26 -4.38
C PRO A 46 15.87 6.19 -4.13
N TYR A 47 14.67 6.42 -4.63
CA TYR A 47 13.59 5.43 -4.54
C TYR A 47 14.02 4.14 -5.26
N PRO A 48 13.89 2.94 -4.65
CA PRO A 48 14.46 1.71 -5.23
C PRO A 48 13.85 1.30 -6.58
N TYR A 49 12.60 1.69 -6.86
CA TYR A 49 11.84 1.23 -8.02
C TYR A 49 11.13 2.38 -8.76
N PRO A 50 11.86 3.39 -9.27
CA PRO A 50 11.25 4.57 -9.87
C PRO A 50 10.49 4.19 -11.14
N PHE A 51 9.30 4.76 -11.31
CA PHE A 51 8.46 4.56 -12.48
C PHE A 51 7.97 5.91 -13.00
N GLN A 52 8.40 6.27 -14.21
CA GLN A 52 8.03 7.55 -14.86
C GLN A 52 8.29 8.78 -13.96
N GLN A 53 9.52 8.89 -13.43
CA GLN A 53 9.92 9.97 -12.50
C GLN A 53 9.00 10.08 -11.26
N SER A 54 8.42 8.97 -10.82
CA SER A 54 7.56 8.92 -9.64
C SER A 54 7.85 7.66 -8.81
N ALA A 55 7.67 7.78 -7.51
CA ALA A 55 7.55 6.65 -6.59
C ALA A 55 6.07 6.29 -6.48
N LEU A 56 5.71 5.06 -6.84
CA LEU A 56 4.35 4.53 -6.72
C LEU A 56 4.38 3.42 -5.68
N PHE A 57 3.73 3.64 -4.55
CA PHE A 57 3.71 2.67 -3.46
C PHE A 57 2.35 2.56 -2.79
N GLY A 58 2.04 1.38 -2.30
CA GLY A 58 0.90 1.09 -1.44
C GLY A 58 1.34 1.04 0.02
N VAL A 59 0.63 1.73 0.89
CA VAL A 59 0.80 1.68 2.35
C VAL A 59 -0.40 0.97 2.95
N ILE A 60 -0.15 -0.16 3.59
CA ILE A 60 -1.14 -0.86 4.41
C ILE A 60 -0.91 -0.48 5.86
N PHE A 61 -1.94 -0.08 6.57
CA PHE A 61 -1.84 0.22 7.98
C PHE A 61 -3.09 -0.24 8.74
N TRP A 62 -2.91 -0.58 10.01
CA TRP A 62 -3.96 -1.12 10.86
C TRP A 62 -3.72 -0.77 12.32
N ASN A 63 -4.80 -0.77 13.10
CA ASN A 63 -4.73 -0.62 14.54
C ASN A 63 -4.43 -1.98 15.18
N GLN A 64 -3.45 -2.05 16.09
CA GLN A 64 -3.14 -3.29 16.81
C GLN A 64 -4.32 -3.85 17.60
N LYS A 65 -5.26 -3.00 18.03
CA LYS A 65 -6.46 -3.39 18.76
C LYS A 65 -7.55 -3.98 17.86
N LEU A 66 -7.50 -3.70 16.55
CA LEU A 66 -8.46 -4.17 15.55
C LEU A 66 -7.69 -4.70 14.32
N PRO A 67 -6.98 -5.83 14.46
CA PRO A 67 -6.07 -6.32 13.43
C PRO A 67 -6.78 -6.72 12.13
N GLU A 68 -8.06 -7.03 12.16
CA GLU A 68 -8.84 -7.37 10.96
C GLU A 68 -9.13 -6.15 10.07
N SER A 69 -9.10 -4.94 10.64
CA SER A 69 -9.39 -3.69 9.93
C SER A 69 -8.11 -3.11 9.34
N HIS A 70 -7.82 -3.52 8.10
CA HIS A 70 -6.72 -2.98 7.32
C HIS A 70 -7.18 -1.82 6.43
N TYR A 71 -6.39 -0.76 6.42
CA TYR A 71 -6.56 0.38 5.54
C TYR A 71 -5.43 0.40 4.52
N VAL A 72 -5.73 0.82 3.29
CA VAL A 72 -4.76 0.86 2.20
C VAL A 72 -4.76 2.23 1.54
N TRP A 73 -3.58 2.81 1.38
CA TRP A 73 -3.36 4.01 0.59
C TRP A 73 -2.44 3.71 -0.58
N PHE A 74 -2.82 4.14 -1.79
CA PHE A 74 -1.97 4.10 -2.97
C PHE A 74 -1.48 5.51 -3.25
N LEU A 75 -0.17 5.72 -3.10
CA LEU A 75 0.46 7.02 -3.14
C LEU A 75 1.43 7.12 -4.31
N LYS A 76 1.43 8.29 -4.95
CA LYS A 76 2.32 8.67 -6.03
C LYS A 76 3.04 9.95 -5.64
N PHE A 77 4.35 9.87 -5.44
CA PHE A 77 5.19 11.04 -5.22
C PHE A 77 6.14 11.30 -6.38
N PRO A 78 6.33 12.57 -6.79
CA PRO A 78 7.28 12.90 -7.83
C PRO A 78 8.72 12.76 -7.32
N LEU A 79 9.60 12.33 -8.22
CA LEU A 79 11.03 12.17 -7.96
C LEU A 79 11.82 13.14 -8.82
N ASP A 80 12.98 13.56 -8.34
CA ASP A 80 13.94 14.33 -9.13
C ASP A 80 14.73 13.45 -10.13
N GLU A 81 15.66 14.08 -10.85
CA GLU A 81 16.51 13.42 -11.85
C GLU A 81 17.43 12.33 -11.26
N GLN A 82 17.74 12.42 -9.97
CA GLN A 82 18.54 11.45 -9.23
C GLN A 82 17.66 10.35 -8.62
N GLY A 83 16.33 10.43 -8.76
CA GLY A 83 15.37 9.50 -8.17
C GLY A 83 15.09 9.76 -6.69
N LEU A 84 15.50 10.92 -6.16
CA LEU A 84 15.21 11.35 -4.80
C LEU A 84 13.80 11.94 -4.71
N LEU A 85 13.20 11.82 -3.53
CA LEU A 85 11.90 12.42 -3.26
C LEU A 85 11.99 13.95 -3.32
N ILE A 86 11.10 14.58 -4.09
CA ILE A 86 10.91 16.02 -4.03
C ILE A 86 10.23 16.35 -2.69
N GLN A 87 11.01 16.83 -1.72
CA GLN A 87 10.53 17.02 -0.34
C GLN A 87 9.34 17.99 -0.24
N ALA A 88 9.26 18.99 -1.11
CA ALA A 88 8.11 19.90 -1.17
C ALA A 88 6.79 19.14 -1.41
N ALA A 89 6.78 18.11 -2.27
CA ALA A 89 5.59 17.31 -2.54
C ALA A 89 5.15 16.49 -1.32
N ARG A 90 6.11 15.97 -0.55
CA ARG A 90 5.84 15.28 0.72
C ARG A 90 5.27 16.25 1.76
N ASP A 91 5.86 17.42 1.88
CA ASP A 91 5.44 18.42 2.87
C ASP A 91 4.02 18.92 2.56
N GLU A 92 3.71 19.21 1.29
CA GLU A 92 2.34 19.54 0.85
C GLU A 92 1.35 18.40 1.13
N PHE A 93 1.74 17.16 0.86
CA PHE A 93 0.91 16.00 1.17
C PHE A 93 0.63 15.90 2.67
N LEU A 94 1.63 16.11 3.53
CA LEU A 94 1.46 16.02 4.98
C LEU A 94 0.58 17.14 5.54
N VAL A 95 0.72 18.37 5.04
CA VAL A 95 -0.18 19.47 5.40
C VAL A 95 -1.62 19.11 5.04
N MET A 96 -1.85 18.68 3.78
CA MET A 96 -3.17 18.24 3.33
C MET A 96 -3.73 17.08 4.17
N LEU A 97 -2.90 16.10 4.49
CA LEU A 97 -3.30 14.95 5.29
C LEU A 97 -3.69 15.37 6.72
N LEU A 98 -2.89 16.21 7.36
CA LEU A 98 -3.16 16.70 8.72
C LEU A 98 -4.42 17.55 8.77
N ASP A 99 -4.62 18.43 7.79
CA ASP A 99 -5.84 19.25 7.69
C ASP A 99 -7.08 18.35 7.55
N ARG A 100 -7.05 17.40 6.63
CA ARG A 100 -8.20 16.52 6.37
C ARG A 100 -8.44 15.51 7.48
N VAL A 101 -7.39 14.99 8.13
CA VAL A 101 -7.53 14.14 9.32
C VAL A 101 -8.08 14.97 10.49
N GLY A 102 -7.64 16.21 10.64
CA GLY A 102 -8.20 17.17 11.62
C GLY A 102 -9.68 17.41 11.38
N GLU A 103 -10.08 17.73 10.15
CA GLU A 103 -11.48 17.90 9.75
C GLU A 103 -12.30 16.62 9.97
N CYS A 104 -11.76 15.46 9.59
CA CYS A 104 -12.40 14.16 9.81
C CYS A 104 -12.55 13.86 11.30
N MET A 105 -11.57 14.18 12.14
CA MET A 105 -11.64 13.97 13.59
C MET A 105 -12.63 14.92 14.27
N LEU A 106 -12.68 16.19 13.84
CA LEU A 106 -13.67 17.17 14.28
C LEU A 106 -15.09 16.78 13.85
N ALA A 107 -15.23 16.15 12.67
CA ALA A 107 -16.50 15.63 12.17
C ALA A 107 -16.87 14.25 12.77
N ALA A 108 -15.91 13.49 13.30
CA ALA A 108 -16.07 12.10 13.74
C ALA A 108 -16.27 11.94 15.26
N ALA A 109 -17.22 12.69 15.83
CA ALA A 109 -17.91 12.25 17.05
C ALA A 109 -18.69 10.92 16.85
N ASP A 110 -18.65 10.33 15.65
CA ASP A 110 -19.49 9.22 15.18
C ASP A 110 -18.71 8.03 14.55
N GLY A 111 -17.40 7.91 14.80
CA GLY A 111 -16.66 6.68 14.50
C GLY A 111 -16.46 6.34 13.02
N LYS A 112 -16.10 7.32 12.16
CA LYS A 112 -15.79 7.08 10.73
C LYS A 112 -14.33 7.30 10.32
N ASN A 113 -13.96 6.51 9.30
CA ASN A 113 -12.65 6.09 8.81
C ASN A 113 -11.73 7.20 8.27
N ILE A 114 -10.44 7.07 8.62
CA ILE A 114 -9.28 7.79 8.05
C ILE A 114 -9.19 7.63 6.51
N GLU A 115 -9.85 6.64 5.91
CA GLU A 115 -9.90 6.44 4.46
C GLU A 115 -10.45 7.64 3.68
N GLY A 116 -11.41 8.38 4.26
CA GLY A 116 -11.98 9.56 3.62
C GLY A 116 -10.99 10.72 3.48
N ALA A 117 -9.95 10.77 4.31
CA ALA A 117 -9.00 11.88 4.34
C ALA A 117 -8.21 12.01 3.02
N LEU A 118 -8.07 10.94 2.24
CA LEU A 118 -7.31 10.99 0.99
C LEU A 118 -8.17 11.05 -0.28
N LYS A 119 -9.49 11.20 -0.12
CA LYS A 119 -10.40 11.34 -1.26
C LYS A 119 -10.01 12.58 -2.08
N ASP A 120 -9.82 12.43 -3.39
CA ASP A 120 -9.42 13.51 -4.31
C ASP A 120 -8.04 14.16 -3.99
N SER A 121 -7.12 13.44 -3.35
CA SER A 121 -5.73 13.92 -3.20
C SER A 121 -4.98 13.82 -4.54
N PRO A 122 -4.20 14.83 -4.97
CA PRO A 122 -3.34 14.74 -6.15
C PRO A 122 -2.20 13.73 -6.01
N TYR A 123 -1.96 13.26 -4.78
CA TYR A 123 -0.94 12.28 -4.44
C TYR A 123 -1.48 10.85 -4.39
N THR A 124 -2.77 10.62 -4.62
CA THR A 124 -3.35 9.28 -4.73
C THR A 124 -3.57 8.86 -6.17
N PHE A 125 -3.59 7.56 -6.39
CA PHE A 125 -3.97 6.98 -7.67
C PHE A 125 -4.67 5.64 -7.47
N ASN A 126 -5.41 5.19 -8.49
CA ASN A 126 -6.00 3.86 -8.48
C ASN A 126 -5.11 2.91 -9.31
N PRO A 127 -4.54 1.85 -8.71
CA PRO A 127 -3.78 0.87 -9.48
C PRO A 127 -4.69 0.15 -10.49
N ARG A 128 -4.07 -0.34 -11.57
CA ARG A 128 -4.74 -1.21 -12.53
C ARG A 128 -5.14 -2.53 -11.86
N GLU A 129 -6.16 -3.22 -12.40
CA GLU A 129 -6.71 -4.44 -11.80
C GLU A 129 -5.68 -5.56 -11.58
N ASP A 130 -4.74 -5.72 -12.50
CA ASP A 130 -3.62 -6.65 -12.39
C ASP A 130 -2.70 -6.31 -11.22
N LYS A 131 -2.39 -5.03 -11.02
CA LYS A 131 -1.60 -4.52 -9.90
C LYS A 131 -2.34 -4.63 -8.58
N MET A 132 -3.65 -4.35 -8.57
CA MET A 132 -4.51 -4.55 -7.41
C MET A 132 -4.52 -6.01 -6.97
N ALA A 133 -4.67 -6.95 -7.92
CA ALA A 133 -4.66 -8.37 -7.64
C ALA A 133 -3.33 -8.83 -7.03
N ALA A 134 -2.21 -8.43 -7.65
CA ALA A 134 -0.87 -8.71 -7.15
C ALA A 134 -0.62 -8.07 -5.77
N PHE A 135 -1.09 -6.83 -5.55
CA PHE A 135 -0.99 -6.15 -4.27
C PHE A 135 -1.74 -6.88 -3.17
N ASN A 136 -3.00 -7.24 -3.40
CA ASN A 136 -3.81 -7.96 -2.43
C ASN A 136 -3.21 -9.34 -2.08
N ALA A 137 -2.70 -10.06 -3.09
CA ALA A 137 -2.04 -11.34 -2.88
C ALA A 137 -0.76 -11.19 -2.03
N GLN A 138 0.07 -10.20 -2.35
CA GLN A 138 1.30 -9.91 -1.60
C GLN A 138 1.00 -9.39 -0.19
N ALA A 139 -0.04 -8.58 -0.03
CA ALA A 139 -0.51 -8.02 1.24
C ALA A 139 -0.94 -9.13 2.19
N THR A 140 -1.86 -10.00 1.73
CA THR A 140 -2.39 -11.11 2.52
C THR A 140 -1.28 -12.11 2.87
N LYS A 141 -0.40 -12.47 1.93
CA LYS A 141 0.77 -13.32 2.23
C LYS A 141 1.67 -12.68 3.29
N SER A 142 2.03 -11.40 3.10
CA SER A 142 2.87 -10.68 4.06
C SER A 142 2.23 -10.66 5.45
N LEU A 143 0.91 -10.46 5.53
CA LEU A 143 0.13 -10.38 6.77
C LEU A 143 -0.17 -11.75 7.41
N ALA A 144 0.30 -12.85 6.79
CA ALA A 144 -0.05 -14.22 7.18
C ALA A 144 -1.56 -14.45 7.25
N ALA A 145 -2.32 -13.75 6.40
CA ALA A 145 -3.75 -13.89 6.26
C ALA A 145 -4.11 -14.95 5.21
N SER A 146 -5.31 -15.50 5.33
CA SER A 146 -5.87 -16.42 4.33
C SER A 146 -5.88 -15.79 2.93
N PRO A 147 -5.65 -16.57 1.87
CA PRO A 147 -5.81 -16.09 0.51
C PRO A 147 -7.27 -15.71 0.21
N SER A 148 -7.50 -15.03 -0.92
CA SER A 148 -8.87 -14.71 -1.34
C SER A 148 -9.70 -15.97 -1.62
N HIS A 149 -11.02 -15.82 -1.68
CA HIS A 149 -11.94 -16.90 -2.06
C HIS A 149 -11.72 -17.40 -3.51
N TYR A 150 -10.97 -16.67 -4.34
CA TYR A 150 -10.64 -17.10 -5.70
C TYR A 150 -9.46 -18.08 -5.78
N TYR A 151 -8.70 -18.22 -4.69
CA TYR A 151 -7.47 -19.01 -4.66
C TYR A 151 -7.70 -20.49 -4.96
N GLU A 152 -8.67 -21.13 -4.30
CA GLU A 152 -8.89 -22.58 -4.43
C GLU A 152 -9.17 -22.99 -5.88
N LYS A 153 -10.00 -22.21 -6.57
CA LYS A 153 -10.33 -22.45 -7.99
C LYS A 153 -9.08 -22.34 -8.88
N ALA A 154 -8.26 -21.31 -8.67
CA ALA A 154 -7.03 -21.13 -9.43
C ALA A 154 -6.00 -22.23 -9.12
N PHE A 155 -5.85 -22.60 -7.84
CA PHE A 155 -4.94 -23.65 -7.42
C PHE A 155 -5.30 -25.00 -8.04
N ASN A 156 -6.58 -25.39 -7.99
CA ASN A 156 -7.05 -26.63 -8.60
C ASN A 156 -6.83 -26.65 -10.12
N TYR A 157 -6.97 -25.51 -10.79
CA TYR A 157 -6.63 -25.39 -12.21
C TYR A 157 -5.14 -25.62 -12.48
N PHE A 158 -4.25 -24.89 -11.79
CA PHE A 158 -2.81 -24.99 -12.03
C PHE A 158 -2.20 -26.34 -11.61
N THR A 159 -2.86 -27.07 -10.72
CA THR A 159 -2.46 -28.42 -10.28
C THR A 159 -3.09 -29.56 -11.10
N GLY A 160 -3.83 -29.24 -12.17
CA GLY A 160 -4.43 -30.24 -13.07
C GLY A 160 -5.65 -30.98 -12.50
N ARG A 161 -6.25 -30.47 -11.41
CA ARG A 161 -7.49 -31.01 -10.82
C ARG A 161 -8.75 -30.56 -11.56
N THR A 162 -8.60 -29.61 -12.49
CA THR A 162 -9.67 -29.07 -13.34
C THR A 162 -9.26 -29.17 -14.81
N ASP A 163 -10.24 -29.20 -15.72
CA ASP A 163 -10.01 -29.22 -17.16
C ASP A 163 -9.25 -27.96 -17.65
N ILE A 164 -8.22 -28.17 -18.48
CA ILE A 164 -7.33 -27.13 -19.01
C ILE A 164 -8.07 -26.04 -19.82
N THR A 165 -9.22 -26.39 -20.42
CA THR A 165 -10.07 -25.47 -21.19
C THR A 165 -10.80 -24.45 -20.33
N GLN A 166 -10.88 -24.65 -19.01
CA GLN A 166 -11.63 -23.78 -18.08
C GLN A 166 -10.87 -22.53 -17.63
N TRP A 167 -9.77 -22.16 -18.29
CA TRP A 167 -8.93 -21.01 -17.89
C TRP A 167 -9.69 -19.68 -17.86
N GLN A 168 -10.71 -19.50 -18.71
CA GLN A 168 -11.53 -18.28 -18.75
C GLN A 168 -12.33 -18.05 -17.47
N ASN A 169 -12.52 -19.10 -16.67
CA ASN A 169 -13.27 -19.03 -15.42
C ASN A 169 -12.41 -18.57 -14.23
N LEU A 170 -11.11 -18.31 -14.45
CA LEU A 170 -10.19 -17.90 -13.39
C LEU A 170 -10.23 -16.38 -13.18
N GLY A 171 -10.43 -15.97 -11.93
CA GLY A 171 -10.30 -14.57 -11.55
C GLY A 171 -8.84 -14.16 -11.42
N MET A 172 -8.51 -12.93 -11.82
CA MET A 172 -7.15 -12.38 -11.74
C MET A 172 -6.57 -12.44 -10.32
N GLN A 173 -7.41 -12.17 -9.31
CA GLN A 173 -7.05 -12.28 -7.89
C GLN A 173 -6.60 -13.70 -7.52
N GLY A 174 -7.31 -14.73 -7.98
CA GLY A 174 -6.95 -16.13 -7.69
C GLY A 174 -5.62 -16.53 -8.32
N VAL A 175 -5.36 -16.09 -9.55
CA VAL A 175 -4.08 -16.31 -10.23
C VAL A 175 -2.93 -15.63 -9.46
N ALA A 176 -3.13 -14.39 -9.02
CA ALA A 176 -2.15 -13.67 -8.21
C ALA A 176 -1.90 -14.35 -6.85
N ASP A 177 -2.95 -14.85 -6.19
CA ASP A 177 -2.82 -15.54 -4.90
C ASP A 177 -2.01 -16.83 -5.01
N VAL A 178 -2.21 -17.62 -6.08
CA VAL A 178 -1.41 -18.82 -6.35
C VAL A 178 0.04 -18.44 -6.62
N ALA A 179 0.27 -17.48 -7.52
CA ALA A 179 1.62 -17.05 -7.89
C ALA A 179 2.44 -16.56 -6.68
N MET A 180 1.83 -15.81 -5.76
CA MET A 180 2.52 -15.33 -4.56
C MET A 180 2.79 -16.43 -3.54
N ARG A 181 2.02 -17.52 -3.53
CA ARG A 181 2.12 -18.62 -2.55
C ARG A 181 2.75 -19.89 -3.12
N LEU A 182 3.44 -19.81 -4.25
CA LEU A 182 4.11 -20.97 -4.84
C LEU A 182 5.15 -21.59 -3.89
N ASP A 183 5.87 -20.77 -3.11
CA ASP A 183 6.87 -21.24 -2.15
C ASP A 183 6.26 -21.91 -0.89
N ASP A 184 4.94 -21.87 -0.73
CA ASP A 184 4.24 -22.41 0.45
C ASP A 184 3.83 -23.89 0.22
N HIS A 185 4.07 -24.44 -0.99
CA HIS A 185 3.77 -25.82 -1.40
C HIS A 185 5.03 -26.58 -1.80
#